data_AF-A0A6L3A3J2-F1
#
_entry.id   AF-A0A6L3A3J2-F1
#
_cell.length_a   1.000
_cell.length_b   1.000
_cell.length_c   1.000
_cell.angle_alpha   90.00
_cell.angle_beta   90.00
_cell.angle_gamma   90.00
#
_symmetry.space_group_name_H-M   'P 1'
#
loop_
_entity.id
_entity.type
_entity.pdbx_description
1 polymer ?
#
loop_
_entity_poly.entity_id
_entity_poly.type
_entity_poly.pdbx_seq_one_letter_code
_entity_poly.pdbx_strand_id
1 'polypeptide(L)'
;MSTLEQFIHEVDFCGQVASAANMLFRDLAAGDPAAFPFGEARVEGFGTGAVRRKRKDLRIFEPAASGGRLALCGEVKLPGTPEGRSAFDDRLYQDAAQKADNAGVRFFFTWNVNEFVLWDRSQWEKPPLERRVRAWKLGLTLASPEDVARPENLDFIRTRFLPDLLRDLIDIIDECRLRGRNKCRRIRPCMLTNLILI
;
A
#
# COMPACT_ATOMS: atom_id res chain seq x y z
N MET A 1 -20.84 -29.01 11.68
CA MET A 1 -19.44 -28.59 11.49
C MET A 1 -19.25 -27.34 12.31
N SER A 2 -18.43 -27.38 13.35
CA SER A 2 -18.15 -26.22 14.20
C SER A 2 -17.36 -25.21 13.37
N THR A 3 -17.99 -24.10 12.97
CA THR A 3 -17.31 -22.95 12.40
C THR A 3 -16.44 -22.37 13.51
N LEU A 4 -15.19 -22.80 13.62
CA LEU A 4 -14.22 -22.10 14.44
C LEU A 4 -14.20 -20.67 13.88
N GLU A 5 -14.57 -19.69 14.70
CA GLU A 5 -14.43 -18.28 14.34
C GLU A 5 -12.96 -18.05 13.98
N GLN A 6 -12.69 -17.90 12.69
CA GLN A 6 -11.36 -17.60 12.21
C GLN A 6 -11.14 -16.11 12.44
N PHE A 7 -10.16 -15.79 13.29
CA PHE A 7 -9.67 -14.44 13.51
C PHE A 7 -8.34 -14.29 12.76
N ILE A 8 -8.09 -13.12 12.18
CA ILE A 8 -6.79 -12.78 11.57
C ILE A 8 -6.14 -11.66 12.37
N HIS A 9 -4.84 -11.79 12.68
CA HIS A 9 -4.08 -10.71 13.27
C HIS A 9 -3.49 -9.79 12.19
N GLU A 10 -3.18 -8.53 12.51
CA GLU A 10 -2.62 -7.59 11.53
C GLU A 10 -1.33 -8.14 10.90
N VAL A 11 -0.51 -8.86 11.66
CA VAL A 11 0.76 -9.42 11.16
C VAL A 11 0.52 -10.48 10.09
N ASP A 12 -0.50 -11.33 10.28
CA ASP A 12 -0.87 -12.38 9.34
C ASP A 12 -1.50 -11.76 8.09
N PHE A 13 -2.37 -10.75 8.27
CA PHE A 13 -2.94 -9.98 7.17
C PHE A 13 -1.85 -9.31 6.33
N CYS A 14 -0.95 -8.55 6.97
CA CYS A 14 0.18 -7.92 6.30
C CYS A 14 1.08 -8.94 5.59
N GLY A 15 1.29 -10.12 6.20
CA GLY A 15 2.07 -11.21 5.59
C GLY A 15 1.42 -11.74 4.32
N GLN A 16 0.11 -11.97 4.34
CA GLN A 16 -0.64 -12.41 3.16
C GLN A 16 -0.66 -11.35 2.06
N VAL A 17 -0.87 -10.08 2.41
CA VAL A 17 -0.81 -8.96 1.47
C VAL A 17 0.58 -8.82 0.87
N ALA A 18 1.64 -8.89 1.67
CA ALA A 18 3.02 -8.82 1.18
C ALA A 18 3.33 -9.97 0.21
N SER A 19 2.90 -11.20 0.55
CA SER A 19 3.04 -12.35 -0.33
C SER A 19 2.30 -12.16 -1.66
N ALA A 20 1.06 -11.67 -1.62
CA ALA A 20 0.28 -11.40 -2.82
C ALA A 20 0.89 -10.28 -3.67
N ALA A 21 1.35 -9.19 -3.04
CA ALA A 21 2.04 -8.10 -3.71
C ALA A 21 3.31 -8.58 -4.41
N ASN A 22 4.11 -9.45 -3.77
CA ASN A 22 5.31 -10.03 -4.38
C ASN A 22 5.00 -10.89 -5.62
N MET A 23 3.87 -11.61 -5.64
CA MET A 23 3.42 -12.30 -6.86
C MET A 23 3.08 -11.28 -7.95
N LEU A 24 2.27 -10.27 -7.61
CA LEU A 24 1.83 -9.24 -8.55
C LEU A 24 2.99 -8.40 -9.10
N PHE A 25 4.02 -8.13 -8.31
CA PHE A 25 5.22 -7.42 -8.78
C PHE A 25 5.90 -8.20 -9.90
N ARG A 26 6.01 -9.52 -9.79
CA ARG A 26 6.59 -10.35 -10.86
C ARG A 26 5.76 -10.31 -12.13
N ASP A 27 4.44 -10.39 -11.99
CA ASP A 27 3.51 -10.42 -13.12
C ASP A 27 3.47 -9.05 -13.83
N LEU A 28 3.40 -7.96 -13.07
CA LEU A 28 3.35 -6.59 -13.61
C LEU A 28 4.70 -6.15 -14.17
N ALA A 29 5.82 -6.59 -13.60
CA ALA A 29 7.15 -6.29 -14.10
C ALA A 29 7.49 -7.03 -15.40
N ALA A 30 6.76 -8.09 -15.78
CA ALA A 30 7.08 -8.93 -16.93
C ALA A 30 7.20 -8.15 -18.27
N GLY A 31 6.51 -7.02 -18.40
CA GLY A 31 6.58 -6.16 -19.59
C GLY A 31 7.81 -5.26 -19.65
N ASP A 32 8.25 -4.72 -18.51
CA ASP A 32 9.45 -3.86 -18.39
C ASP A 32 10.01 -3.91 -16.95
N PRO A 33 10.84 -4.91 -16.63
CA PRO A 33 11.38 -5.09 -15.29
C PRO A 33 12.30 -3.95 -14.83
N ALA A 34 12.89 -3.21 -15.77
CA ALA A 34 13.85 -2.14 -15.47
C ALA A 34 13.15 -0.83 -15.11
N ALA A 35 11.96 -0.58 -15.69
CA ALA A 35 11.14 0.58 -15.35
C ALA A 35 10.28 0.37 -14.11
N PHE A 36 9.94 -0.88 -13.76
CA PHE A 36 9.02 -1.18 -12.67
C PHE A 36 9.52 -0.70 -11.28
N PRO A 37 8.74 0.07 -10.51
CA PRO A 37 9.22 0.76 -9.31
C PRO A 37 9.30 -0.11 -8.05
N PHE A 38 8.76 -1.34 -8.05
CA PHE A 38 8.72 -2.20 -6.87
C PHE A 38 9.45 -3.53 -7.07
N GLY A 39 10.25 -3.94 -6.09
CA GLY A 39 10.94 -5.23 -6.10
C GLY A 39 10.34 -6.22 -5.13
N GLU A 40 10.01 -5.76 -3.92
CA GLU A 40 9.65 -6.65 -2.83
C GLU A 40 8.79 -5.96 -1.77
N ALA A 41 7.80 -6.67 -1.24
CA ALA A 41 7.02 -6.32 -0.07
C ALA A 41 7.43 -7.19 1.12
N ARG A 42 7.60 -6.58 2.30
CA ARG A 42 7.95 -7.27 3.55
C ARG A 42 7.14 -6.71 4.72
N VAL A 43 6.97 -7.55 5.73
CA VAL A 43 6.53 -7.13 7.06
C VAL A 43 7.78 -6.98 7.93
N GLU A 44 8.06 -5.78 8.45
CA GLU A 44 9.19 -5.62 9.37
C GLU A 44 8.84 -6.27 10.72
N GLY A 45 9.62 -7.26 11.18
CA GLY A 45 9.41 -7.89 12.50
C GLY A 45 9.69 -9.39 12.60
N PHE A 46 9.99 -10.09 11.49
CA PHE A 46 10.37 -11.51 11.52
C PHE A 46 11.80 -11.69 12.08
N GLY A 47 11.92 -11.77 13.41
CA GLY A 47 13.17 -12.03 14.13
C GLY A 47 12.94 -12.39 15.61
N THR A 48 13.90 -13.08 16.22
CA THR A 48 13.82 -13.61 17.60
C THR A 48 13.99 -12.50 18.65
N GLY A 49 12.92 -11.79 18.99
CA GLY A 49 12.95 -10.85 20.13
C GLY A 49 11.58 -10.24 20.46
N ALA A 50 11.23 -10.16 21.75
CA ALA A 50 9.93 -9.69 22.24
C ALA A 50 9.59 -8.24 21.84
N VAL A 51 10.61 -7.39 21.69
CA VAL A 51 10.46 -5.97 21.28
C VAL A 51 10.32 -5.83 19.75
N ARG A 52 10.90 -6.74 18.96
CA ARG A 52 10.82 -6.72 17.47
C ARG A 52 9.57 -7.40 16.92
N ARG A 53 8.96 -8.34 17.65
CA ARG A 53 7.63 -8.93 17.35
C ARG A 53 6.47 -7.92 17.33
N LYS A 54 6.69 -6.71 17.84
CA LYS A 54 5.64 -5.68 17.97
C LYS A 54 5.49 -4.78 16.73
N ARG A 55 6.41 -4.86 15.77
CA ARG A 55 6.33 -4.10 14.51
C ARG A 55 5.53 -4.91 13.49
N LYS A 56 4.54 -4.29 12.87
CA LYS A 56 3.58 -4.94 11.94
C LYS A 56 3.52 -4.20 10.61
N ASP A 57 4.58 -3.45 10.32
CA ASP A 57 4.60 -2.41 9.30
C ASP A 57 4.78 -3.08 7.94
N LEU A 58 3.86 -2.81 7.03
CA LEU A 58 3.97 -3.26 5.65
C LEU A 58 4.89 -2.28 4.90
N ARG A 59 5.93 -2.83 4.26
CA ARG A 59 6.96 -2.08 3.55
C ARG A 59 7.11 -2.60 2.15
N ILE A 60 7.22 -1.71 1.17
CA ILE A 60 7.53 -2.06 -0.22
C ILE A 60 8.85 -1.38 -0.58
N PHE A 61 9.73 -2.15 -1.20
CA PHE A 61 11.08 -1.79 -1.59
C PHE A 61 11.16 -1.68 -3.10
N GLU A 62 12.08 -0.84 -3.59
CA GLU A 62 12.48 -0.78 -4.98
C GLU A 62 13.16 -2.10 -5.41
N PRO A 63 13.25 -2.41 -6.71
CA PRO A 63 14.03 -3.54 -7.20
C PRO A 63 15.47 -3.51 -6.69
N ALA A 64 16.03 -4.70 -6.40
CA ALA A 64 17.44 -4.83 -6.01
C ALA A 64 18.39 -4.20 -7.05
N ALA A 65 18.05 -4.29 -8.34
CA ALA A 65 18.78 -3.66 -9.43
C ALA A 65 18.82 -2.11 -9.34
N SER A 66 17.83 -1.50 -8.67
CA SER A 66 17.80 -0.06 -8.36
C SER A 66 18.39 0.30 -6.98
N GLY A 67 18.99 -0.67 -6.27
CA GLY A 67 19.59 -0.47 -4.95
C GLY A 67 18.71 -0.93 -3.78
N GLY A 68 17.52 -1.48 -4.02
CA GLY A 68 16.70 -2.12 -2.98
C GLY A 68 16.26 -1.20 -1.84
N ARG A 69 16.10 0.10 -2.12
CA ARG A 69 15.74 1.10 -1.12
C ARG A 69 14.26 0.97 -0.75
N LEU A 70 13.88 1.47 0.42
CA LEU A 70 12.48 1.53 0.81
C LEU A 70 11.73 2.52 -0.09
N ALA A 71 10.73 2.04 -0.83
CA ALA A 71 9.92 2.85 -1.74
C ALA A 71 8.71 3.46 -1.02
N LEU A 72 8.05 2.68 -0.16
CA LEU A 72 6.96 3.13 0.70
C LEU A 72 6.85 2.25 1.95
N CYS A 73 6.38 2.84 3.04
CA CYS A 73 5.99 2.12 4.26
C CYS A 73 4.62 2.55 4.73
N GLY A 74 3.95 1.70 5.48
CA GLY A 74 2.68 2.08 6.07
C GLY A 74 2.28 1.26 7.27
N GLU A 75 1.31 1.81 7.99
CA GLU A 75 0.70 1.20 9.15
C GLU A 75 -0.67 0.64 8.76
N VAL A 76 -0.91 -0.59 9.20
CA VAL A 76 -2.18 -1.29 8.97
C VAL A 76 -2.87 -1.53 10.31
N LYS A 77 -4.17 -1.24 10.36
CA LYS A 77 -5.04 -1.57 11.49
C LYS A 77 -6.25 -2.34 10.99
N LEU A 78 -6.61 -3.42 11.66
CA LEU A 78 -7.83 -4.15 11.30
C LEU A 78 -9.07 -3.38 11.78
N PRO A 79 -10.19 -3.47 11.05
CA PRO A 79 -11.46 -2.91 11.46
C PRO A 79 -11.90 -3.49 12.82
N GLY A 80 -12.74 -2.77 13.54
CA GLY A 80 -13.21 -3.15 14.89
C GLY A 80 -12.31 -2.68 16.03
N THR A 81 -11.08 -2.24 15.75
CA THR A 81 -10.21 -1.53 16.71
C THR A 81 -10.47 -0.01 16.70
N PRO A 82 -10.16 0.74 17.78
CA PRO A 82 -10.30 2.20 17.79
C PRO A 82 -9.57 2.88 16.63
N GLU A 83 -8.31 2.50 16.40
CA GLU A 83 -7.48 3.03 15.31
C GLU A 83 -7.90 2.49 13.93
N GLY A 84 -8.57 1.34 13.86
CA GLY A 84 -9.09 0.74 12.63
C GLY A 84 -10.42 1.32 12.15
N ARG A 85 -11.03 2.28 12.86
CA ARG A 85 -12.29 2.92 12.45
C ARG A 85 -12.13 3.79 11.21
N SER A 86 -10.94 4.36 11.01
CA SER A 86 -10.67 5.26 9.89
C SER A 86 -9.21 5.15 9.48
N ALA A 87 -8.95 5.13 8.17
CA ALA A 87 -7.59 5.27 7.66
C ALA A 87 -7.02 6.69 7.88
N PHE A 88 -7.86 7.65 8.28
CA PHE A 88 -7.50 9.01 8.66
C PHE A 88 -7.32 9.19 10.18
N ASP A 89 -7.37 8.12 10.97
CA ASP A 89 -7.14 8.23 12.41
C ASP A 89 -5.81 8.93 12.71
N ASP A 90 -5.83 9.91 13.61
CA ASP A 90 -4.67 10.77 13.88
C ASP A 90 -3.48 9.96 14.40
N ARG A 91 -3.71 8.96 15.27
CA ARG A 91 -2.62 8.15 15.82
C ARG A 91 -2.03 7.26 14.75
N LEU A 92 -2.88 6.64 13.93
CA LEU A 92 -2.48 5.84 12.79
C LEU A 92 -1.64 6.66 11.79
N TYR A 93 -2.07 7.89 11.49
CA TYR A 93 -1.35 8.82 10.65
C TYR A 93 0.01 9.20 11.23
N GLN A 94 0.06 9.64 12.50
CA GLN A 94 1.30 10.08 13.14
C GLN A 94 2.32 8.96 13.23
N ASP A 95 1.89 7.74 13.56
CA ASP A 95 2.77 6.56 13.58
C ASP A 95 3.36 6.26 12.20
N ALA A 96 2.53 6.29 11.16
CA ALA A 96 2.99 6.05 9.79
C ALA A 96 3.92 7.17 9.28
N ALA A 97 3.60 8.44 9.58
CA ALA A 97 4.41 9.59 9.22
C ALA A 97 5.78 9.56 9.90
N GLN A 98 5.82 9.30 11.21
CA GLN A 98 7.07 9.21 11.97
C GLN A 98 7.97 8.08 11.46
N LYS A 99 7.39 6.93 11.07
CA LYS A 99 8.14 5.83 10.43
C LYS A 99 8.71 6.25 9.08
N ALA A 100 7.93 6.98 8.29
CA ALA A 100 8.37 7.48 7.00
C ALA A 100 9.53 8.48 7.13
N ASP A 101 9.44 9.39 8.10
CA ASP A 101 10.51 10.33 8.45
C ASP A 101 11.78 9.59 8.87
N ASN A 102 11.67 8.63 9.79
CA ASN A 102 12.80 7.84 10.28
C ASN A 102 13.49 7.04 9.16
N ALA A 103 12.71 6.56 8.18
CA ALA A 103 13.23 5.80 7.05
C ALA A 103 13.67 6.70 5.86
N GLY A 104 13.43 8.01 5.93
CA GLY A 104 13.74 8.95 4.86
C GLY A 104 12.96 8.71 3.56
N VAL A 105 11.78 8.07 3.64
CA VAL A 105 10.96 7.75 2.46
C VAL A 105 9.97 8.87 2.16
N ARG A 106 9.68 9.12 0.88
CA ARG A 106 8.76 10.19 0.47
C ARG A 106 7.29 9.81 0.69
N PHE A 107 6.93 8.60 0.27
CA PHE A 107 5.56 8.13 0.32
C PHE A 107 5.35 7.19 1.50
N PHE A 108 4.21 7.34 2.16
CA PHE A 108 3.76 6.43 3.19
C PHE A 108 2.25 6.26 3.12
N PHE A 109 1.73 5.24 3.78
CA PHE A 109 0.30 4.97 3.77
C PHE A 109 -0.26 4.59 5.13
N THR A 110 -1.56 4.78 5.26
CA THR A 110 -2.38 4.25 6.35
C THR A 110 -3.45 3.37 5.74
N TRP A 111 -3.78 2.25 6.40
CA TRP A 111 -4.78 1.33 5.87
C TRP A 111 -5.58 0.67 6.98
N ASN A 112 -6.90 0.85 6.96
CA ASN A 112 -7.81 0.17 7.89
C ASN A 112 -8.53 -1.06 7.27
N VAL A 113 -7.91 -1.68 6.27
CA VAL A 113 -8.48 -2.68 5.34
C VAL A 113 -9.57 -2.13 4.41
N ASN A 114 -10.58 -1.44 4.94
CA ASN A 114 -11.68 -0.87 4.16
C ASN A 114 -11.27 0.33 3.30
N GLU A 115 -10.25 1.09 3.72
CA GLU A 115 -9.75 2.27 3.02
C GLU A 115 -8.23 2.35 3.13
N PHE A 116 -7.56 2.42 1.98
CA PHE A 116 -6.13 2.67 1.88
C PHE A 116 -5.92 4.15 1.54
N VAL A 117 -5.02 4.82 2.24
CA VAL A 117 -4.70 6.24 1.99
C VAL A 117 -3.21 6.41 1.78
N LEU A 118 -2.83 6.99 0.63
CA LEU A 118 -1.45 7.34 0.32
C LEU A 118 -1.19 8.81 0.67
N TRP A 119 -0.07 9.05 1.33
CA TRP A 119 0.39 10.35 1.80
C TRP A 119 1.73 10.71 1.17
N ASP A 120 1.94 12.01 0.90
CA ASP A 120 3.21 12.54 0.37
C ASP A 120 3.88 13.44 1.40
N ARG A 121 4.99 12.96 1.97
CA ARG A 121 5.78 13.67 2.97
C ARG A 121 6.43 14.94 2.44
N SER A 122 6.62 15.05 1.12
CA SER A 122 7.18 16.27 0.52
C SER A 122 6.24 17.48 0.62
N GLN A 123 4.94 17.26 0.91
CA GLN A 123 3.94 18.31 1.07
C GLN A 123 3.87 18.84 2.51
N TRP A 124 5.02 18.94 3.19
CA TRP A 124 5.11 19.31 4.61
C TRP A 124 4.52 20.69 4.93
N GLU A 125 4.46 21.59 3.95
CA GLU A 125 3.86 22.93 4.10
C GLU A 125 2.32 22.89 4.21
N LYS A 126 1.69 21.80 3.77
CA LYS A 126 0.23 21.65 3.82
C LYS A 126 -0.24 21.10 5.17
N PRO A 127 -1.49 21.39 5.58
CA PRO A 127 -2.14 20.68 6.68
C PRO A 127 -2.15 19.15 6.44
N PRO A 128 -2.06 18.31 7.50
CA PRO A 128 -1.92 16.85 7.38
C PRO A 128 -2.89 16.19 6.39
N LEU A 129 -4.19 16.49 6.49
CA LEU A 129 -5.22 15.92 5.60
C LEU A 129 -5.05 16.29 4.12
N GLU A 130 -4.50 17.47 3.84
CA GLU A 130 -4.23 17.94 2.47
C GLU A 130 -2.95 17.35 1.88
N ARG A 131 -2.12 16.69 2.69
CA ARG A 131 -0.95 15.91 2.22
C ARG A 131 -1.35 14.57 1.60
N ARG A 132 -2.64 14.22 1.64
CA ARG A 132 -3.19 13.03 0.99
C ARG A 132 -3.00 13.14 -0.50
N VAL A 133 -2.36 12.14 -1.09
CA VAL A 133 -2.29 11.97 -2.55
C VAL A 133 -3.62 11.44 -3.06
N ARG A 134 -4.05 10.29 -2.51
CA ARG A 134 -5.29 9.60 -2.91
C ARG A 134 -5.73 8.62 -1.83
N ALA A 135 -7.03 8.30 -1.84
CA ALA A 135 -7.62 7.24 -1.03
C ALA A 135 -8.34 6.23 -1.94
N TRP A 136 -8.28 4.96 -1.58
CA TRP A 136 -8.93 3.86 -2.28
C TRP A 136 -9.81 3.11 -1.29
N LYS A 137 -11.08 2.95 -1.64
CA LYS A 137 -12.04 2.19 -0.85
C LYS A 137 -12.07 0.75 -1.34
N LEU A 138 -12.12 -0.19 -0.42
CA LEU A 138 -12.24 -1.62 -0.71
C LEU A 138 -13.56 -1.94 -1.43
N GLY A 139 -14.62 -1.17 -1.16
CA GLY A 139 -15.97 -1.43 -1.68
C GLY A 139 -16.73 -2.50 -0.89
N LEU A 140 -16.09 -3.11 0.11
CA LEU A 140 -16.72 -3.93 1.13
C LEU A 140 -16.82 -3.13 2.44
N THR A 141 -17.70 -3.57 3.34
CA THR A 141 -17.81 -3.02 4.69
C THR A 141 -17.46 -4.11 5.69
N LEU A 142 -16.18 -4.22 6.03
CA LEU A 142 -15.68 -5.18 7.00
C LEU A 142 -15.70 -4.52 8.39
N ALA A 143 -16.42 -5.12 9.35
CA ALA A 143 -16.62 -4.49 10.65
C ALA A 143 -15.60 -4.95 11.70
N SER A 144 -14.99 -6.12 11.50
CA SER A 144 -14.12 -6.74 12.48
C SER A 144 -13.01 -7.58 11.81
N PRO A 145 -11.99 -8.01 12.57
CA PRO A 145 -10.96 -8.90 12.05
C PRO A 145 -11.51 -10.25 11.56
N GLU A 146 -12.58 -10.77 12.16
CA GLU A 146 -13.25 -12.00 11.73
C GLU A 146 -13.85 -11.86 10.34
N ASP A 147 -14.43 -10.70 10.00
CA ASP A 147 -14.88 -10.42 8.64
C ASP A 147 -13.70 -10.39 7.66
N VAL A 148 -12.57 -9.79 8.05
CA VAL A 148 -11.36 -9.78 7.22
C VAL A 148 -10.82 -11.19 7.03
N ALA A 149 -10.90 -12.07 8.03
CA ALA A 149 -10.36 -13.43 7.98
C ALA A 149 -11.14 -14.36 7.03
N ARG A 150 -12.35 -13.98 6.60
CA ARG A 150 -13.15 -14.82 5.71
C ARG A 150 -12.44 -15.04 4.37
N PRO A 151 -12.33 -16.29 3.88
CA PRO A 151 -11.60 -16.59 2.64
C PRO A 151 -12.04 -15.75 1.45
N GLU A 152 -13.35 -15.53 1.28
CA GLU A 152 -13.90 -14.72 0.19
C GLU A 152 -13.46 -13.26 0.24
N ASN A 153 -13.30 -12.69 1.43
CA ASN A 153 -12.86 -11.30 1.60
C ASN A 153 -11.35 -11.17 1.38
N LEU A 154 -10.55 -12.10 1.92
CA LEU A 154 -9.11 -12.16 1.63
C LEU A 154 -8.84 -12.38 0.15
N ASP A 155 -9.64 -13.23 -0.51
CA ASP A 155 -9.49 -13.48 -1.93
C ASP A 155 -9.85 -12.26 -2.76
N PHE A 156 -10.95 -11.57 -2.43
CA PHE A 156 -11.30 -10.30 -3.05
C PHE A 156 -10.20 -9.25 -2.89
N ILE A 157 -9.65 -9.10 -1.68
CA ILE A 157 -8.56 -8.15 -1.41
C ILE A 157 -7.35 -8.46 -2.30
N ARG A 158 -6.93 -9.74 -2.38
CA ARG A 158 -5.72 -10.15 -3.11
C ARG A 158 -5.87 -10.13 -4.62
N THR A 159 -7.05 -10.49 -5.14
CA THR A 159 -7.26 -10.74 -6.57
C THR A 159 -7.94 -9.59 -7.31
N ARG A 160 -8.62 -8.68 -6.58
CA ARG A 160 -9.32 -7.53 -7.15
C ARG A 160 -8.74 -6.21 -6.66
N PHE A 161 -8.81 -5.96 -5.35
CA PHE A 161 -8.42 -4.66 -4.79
C PHE A 161 -6.91 -4.39 -4.92
N LEU A 162 -6.08 -5.33 -4.51
CA LEU A 162 -4.63 -5.15 -4.47
C LEU A 162 -4.00 -4.94 -5.86
N PRO A 163 -4.36 -5.68 -6.93
CA PRO A 163 -3.84 -5.40 -8.27
C PRO A 163 -4.15 -3.99 -8.76
N ASP A 164 -5.37 -3.50 -8.56
CA ASP A 164 -5.77 -2.16 -9.00
C ASP A 164 -5.08 -1.07 -8.17
N LEU A 165 -4.99 -1.27 -6.85
CA LEU A 165 -4.22 -0.41 -5.96
C LEU A 165 -2.75 -0.33 -6.42
N LEU A 166 -2.09 -1.46 -6.67
CA LEU A 166 -0.67 -1.47 -7.05
C LEU A 166 -0.42 -0.78 -8.38
N ARG A 167 -1.30 -0.94 -9.38
CA ARG A 167 -1.21 -0.21 -10.66
C ARG A 167 -1.28 1.30 -10.45
N ASP A 168 -2.25 1.77 -9.69
CA ASP A 168 -2.37 3.19 -9.37
C ASP A 168 -1.14 3.72 -8.60
N LEU A 169 -0.57 2.92 -7.69
CA LEU A 169 0.65 3.30 -6.95
C LEU A 169 1.86 3.41 -7.87
N ILE A 170 2.00 2.51 -8.84
CA ILE A 170 3.07 2.55 -9.85
C ILE A 170 2.98 3.86 -10.63
N ASP A 171 1.80 4.18 -11.18
CA ASP A 171 1.60 5.39 -11.98
C ASP A 171 1.95 6.66 -11.18
N ILE A 172 1.50 6.76 -9.93
CA ILE A 172 1.77 7.90 -9.05
C ILE A 172 3.28 8.04 -8.77
N ILE A 173 3.95 6.94 -8.44
CA ILE A 173 5.36 6.96 -8.06
C ILE A 173 6.25 7.23 -9.27
N ASP A 174 5.95 6.61 -10.41
CA ASP A 174 6.69 6.84 -11.65
C ASP A 174 6.52 8.26 -12.17
N GLU A 175 5.30 8.80 -12.13
CA GLU A 175 5.06 10.20 -12.47
C GLU A 175 5.90 11.13 -11.59
N CYS A 176 5.94 10.88 -10.29
CA CYS A 176 6.76 11.66 -9.36
C CYS A 176 8.26 11.50 -9.61
N ARG A 177 8.71 10.30 -9.97
CA ARG A 177 10.11 9.99 -10.29
C ARG A 177 10.56 10.65 -11.60
N LEU A 178 9.67 10.74 -12.58
CA LEU A 178 9.91 11.41 -13.86
C LEU A 178 9.92 12.93 -13.70
N ARG A 179 8.98 13.49 -12.92
CA ARG A 179 8.94 14.94 -12.62
C ARG A 179 10.16 15.41 -11.82
N GLY A 180 10.71 14.56 -10.93
CA GLY A 180 11.96 14.85 -10.22
C GLY A 180 13.22 14.77 -11.09
N ARG A 181 13.21 13.98 -12.17
CA ARG A 181 14.32 13.86 -13.13
C ARG A 181 14.29 14.90 -14.25
N ASN A 182 13.11 15.41 -14.60
CA ASN A 182 12.94 16.33 -15.72
C ASN A 182 12.28 17.66 -15.27
N LYS A 183 13.09 18.71 -15.08
CA LYS A 183 12.67 20.01 -15.65
C LYS A 183 12.60 19.78 -17.17
N CYS A 184 11.40 19.89 -17.74
CA CYS A 184 11.12 19.90 -19.19
C CYS A 184 11.05 18.52 -19.90
N ARG A 185 9.82 18.07 -20.19
CA ARG A 185 9.25 18.02 -21.56
C ARG A 185 7.85 17.40 -21.57
N ARG A 186 6.91 18.21 -22.05
CA ARG A 186 5.60 17.88 -22.68
C ARG A 186 4.92 16.56 -22.29
N ILE A 187 3.79 16.74 -21.62
CA ILE A 187 2.62 15.87 -21.59
C ILE A 187 2.37 15.29 -23.00
N ARG A 188 2.36 13.95 -23.11
CA ARG A 188 1.59 13.29 -24.17
C ARG A 188 0.22 12.96 -23.58
N PRO A 189 -0.89 13.35 -24.21
CA PRO A 189 -2.19 12.81 -23.87
C PRO A 189 -2.23 11.33 -24.28
N CYS A 190 -2.71 10.47 -23.37
CA CYS A 190 -3.15 9.13 -23.71
C CYS A 190 -4.20 9.23 -24.84
N MET A 191 -3.86 8.73 -26.03
CA MET A 191 -4.85 8.30 -27.00
C MET A 191 -5.00 6.79 -26.86
N LEU A 192 -6.10 6.36 -26.27
CA LEU A 192 -6.69 5.07 -26.58
C LEU A 192 -8.20 5.16 -26.28
N THR A 193 -8.98 4.64 -27.23
CA THR A 193 -10.46 4.57 -27.34
C THR A 193 -11.13 5.86 -27.85
N ASN A 194 -11.87 5.89 -28.97
CA ASN A 194 -12.77 4.87 -29.52
C ASN A 194 -12.74 4.74 -31.06
N LEU A 195 -12.88 3.48 -31.46
CA LEU A 195 -13.40 3.00 -32.72
C LEU A 195 -14.92 3.28 -32.78
N ILE A 196 -15.46 3.47 -33.99
CA ILE A 196 -16.88 3.41 -34.41
C ILE A 196 -17.75 4.67 -34.17
N LEU A 197 -18.18 5.36 -35.25
CA LEU A 197 -19.52 5.20 -35.87
C LEU A 197 -19.67 6.15 -37.11
N ILE A 198 -20.19 5.56 -38.19
CA ILE A 198 -20.69 6.10 -39.49
C ILE A 198 -19.65 6.57 -40.51
#